data_AF-A0A4Q0PLM7-F1
#
_entry.id   AF-A0A4Q0PLM7-F1
#
_cell.length_a   1.000
_cell.length_b   1.000
_cell.length_c   1.000
_cell.angle_alpha   90.00
_cell.angle_beta   90.00
_cell.angle_gamma   90.00
#
_symmetry.space_group_name_H-M   'P 1'
#
loop_
_entity.id
_entity.type
_entity.pdbx_description
1 polymer ?
#
loop_
_entity_poly.entity_id
_entity_poly.type
_entity_poly.pdbx_seq_one_letter_code
_entity_poly.pdbx_strand_id
1 'polypeptide(L)'
;MKKSHYLASIISLISTSLFAQIGGIEDSVNDVGDTIRTIFPILLGVIFLVGFLFNAGHFFGENADLKKGITRVLVFVLIAGAVVGIFTYLIGIVV
;
A
#
# COMPACT_ATOMS: atom_id res chain seq x y z
N MET A 1 50.19 9.85 22.37
CA MET A 1 48.87 10.49 22.32
C MET A 1 48.48 10.95 20.91
N LYS A 2 49.31 11.73 20.18
CA LYS A 2 48.99 12.24 18.83
C LYS A 2 48.52 11.18 17.81
N LYS A 3 49.15 9.99 17.78
CA LYS A 3 48.77 8.88 16.88
C LYS A 3 47.34 8.34 17.11
N SER A 4 46.84 8.40 18.33
CA SER A 4 45.49 7.94 18.68
C SER A 4 44.43 8.91 18.16
N HIS A 5 44.70 10.21 18.15
CA HIS A 5 43.79 11.20 17.58
C HIS A 5 43.63 11.05 16.06
N TYR A 6 44.71 10.75 15.33
CA TYR A 6 44.63 10.48 13.89
C TYR A 6 43.78 9.23 13.60
N LEU A 7 43.96 8.17 14.38
CA LEU A 7 43.15 6.95 14.24
C LEU A 7 41.67 7.21 14.54
N ALA A 8 41.37 7.97 15.59
CA ALA A 8 40.01 8.34 15.95
C ALA A 8 39.33 9.21 14.86
N SER A 9 40.06 10.16 14.26
CA SER A 9 39.53 10.95 13.13
C SER A 9 39.25 10.10 11.90
N ILE A 10 40.10 9.13 11.57
CA ILE A 10 39.88 8.23 10.44
C ILE A 10 38.65 7.35 10.69
N ILE A 11 38.52 6.79 11.89
CA ILE A 11 37.35 5.97 12.27
C ILE A 11 36.07 6.81 12.25
N SER A 12 36.12 8.07 12.70
CA SER A 12 34.97 8.98 12.68
C SER A 12 34.52 9.38 11.27
N LEU A 13 35.41 9.33 10.28
CA LEU A 13 35.06 9.62 8.88
C LEU A 13 34.48 8.38 8.18
N ILE A 14 34.81 7.18 8.64
CA ILE A 14 34.27 5.91 8.10
C ILE A 14 32.93 5.57 8.74
N SER A 15 32.65 6.03 9.97
CA SER A 15 31.37 5.76 10.62
C SER A 15 30.18 6.49 9.97
N THR A 16 30.39 7.63 9.30
CA THR A 16 29.31 8.41 8.66
C THR A 16 28.65 7.71 7.46
N SER A 17 29.39 6.87 6.73
CA SER A 17 28.86 6.11 5.59
C SER A 17 27.87 5.01 6.02
N LEU A 18 28.08 4.42 7.21
CA LEU A 18 27.18 3.41 7.77
C LEU A 18 25.83 4.01 8.21
N PHE A 19 25.82 5.25 8.70
CA PHE A 19 24.57 5.95 9.06
C PHE A 19 23.78 6.44 7.84
N ALA A 20 24.45 6.85 6.76
CA ALA A 20 23.79 7.25 5.51
C ALA A 20 23.05 6.08 4.83
N GLN A 21 23.51 4.85 5.03
CA GLN A 21 22.91 3.66 4.42
C GLN A 21 21.62 3.20 5.13
N ILE A 22 21.50 3.47 6.43
CA ILE A 22 20.28 3.15 7.20
C ILE A 22 19.18 4.18 6.90
N GLY A 23 19.51 5.47 6.88
CA GLY A 23 18.57 6.53 6.51
C GLY A 23 18.08 6.42 5.06
N GLY A 24 18.96 6.10 4.11
CA GLY A 24 18.57 5.97 2.71
C GLY A 24 17.59 4.82 2.42
N ILE A 25 17.61 3.73 3.21
CA ILE A 25 16.64 2.64 3.09
C ILE A 25 15.28 3.07 3.67
N GLU A 26 15.27 3.73 4.82
CA GLU A 26 14.05 4.25 5.43
C GLU A 26 13.35 5.26 4.51
N ASP A 27 14.10 6.20 3.92
CA ASP A 27 13.58 7.17 2.95
C ASP A 27 13.00 6.46 1.71
N SER A 28 13.71 5.45 1.18
CA SER A 28 13.23 4.66 0.04
C SER A 28 11.94 3.88 0.36
N VAL A 29 11.82 3.33 1.56
CA VAL A 29 10.62 2.62 2.01
C VAL A 29 9.45 3.59 2.20
N ASN A 30 9.70 4.78 2.72
CA ASN A 30 8.69 5.82 2.87
C ASN A 30 8.18 6.32 1.51
N ASP A 31 9.07 6.58 0.55
CA ASP A 31 8.69 6.99 -0.82
C ASP A 31 7.83 5.94 -1.52
N VAL A 32 8.19 4.66 -1.38
CA VAL A 32 7.39 3.54 -1.89
C VAL A 32 6.04 3.49 -1.16
N GLY A 33 6.05 3.63 0.17
CA GLY A 33 4.84 3.67 0.98
C GLY A 33 3.87 4.77 0.55
N ASP A 34 4.36 5.99 0.32
CA ASP A 34 3.57 7.13 -0.11
C ASP A 34 3.02 6.97 -1.53
N THR A 35 3.84 6.39 -2.42
CA THR A 35 3.39 6.02 -3.76
C THR A 35 2.24 5.02 -3.69
N ILE A 36 2.37 3.96 -2.88
CA ILE A 36 1.31 2.95 -2.71
C ILE A 36 0.06 3.59 -2.09
N ARG A 37 0.19 4.41 -1.04
CA ARG A 37 -0.93 5.11 -0.39
C ARG A 37 -1.73 5.97 -1.37
N THR A 38 -1.04 6.60 -2.33
CA THR A 38 -1.65 7.44 -3.35
C THR A 38 -2.36 6.62 -4.43
N ILE A 39 -1.74 5.54 -4.90
CA ILE A 39 -2.22 4.78 -6.06
C ILE A 39 -3.27 3.71 -5.67
N PHE A 40 -3.16 3.12 -4.48
CA PHE A 40 -4.00 1.99 -4.07
C PHE A 40 -5.51 2.29 -4.11
N PRO A 41 -6.01 3.44 -3.60
CA PRO A 41 -7.43 3.76 -3.69
C PRO A 41 -7.93 3.86 -5.14
N ILE A 42 -7.09 4.37 -6.05
CA ILE A 42 -7.42 4.49 -7.47
C ILE A 42 -7.54 3.10 -8.10
N LEU A 43 -6.55 2.23 -7.88
CA LEU A 43 -6.59 0.85 -8.38
C LEU A 43 -7.80 0.08 -7.85
N LEU A 44 -8.09 0.24 -6.57
CA LEU A 44 -9.22 -0.43 -5.93
C LEU A 44 -10.55 0.07 -6.49
N GLY A 45 -10.68 1.36 -6.79
CA GLY A 45 -11.83 1.94 -7.48
C GLY A 45 -12.02 1.38 -8.90
N VAL A 46 -10.93 1.24 -9.67
CA VAL A 46 -11.00 0.66 -11.03
C VAL A 46 -11.39 -0.82 -10.98
N ILE A 47 -10.75 -1.61 -10.12
CA ILE A 47 -11.09 -3.03 -9.92
C ILE A 47 -12.55 -3.15 -9.46
N PHE A 48 -13.00 -2.26 -8.59
CA PHE A 48 -14.39 -2.23 -8.13
C PHE A 48 -15.37 -2.00 -9.28
N LEU A 49 -15.11 -0.97 -10.10
CA LEU A 49 -15.96 -0.62 -11.24
C LEU A 49 -16.02 -1.76 -12.26
N VAL A 50 -14.87 -2.32 -12.62
CA VAL A 50 -14.78 -3.44 -13.56
C VAL A 50 -15.50 -4.67 -13.01
N GLY A 51 -15.25 -5.03 -11.74
CA GLY A 51 -15.94 -6.14 -11.07
C GLY A 51 -17.46 -5.93 -11.02
N PHE A 52 -17.92 -4.71 -10.75
CA PHE A 52 -19.33 -4.35 -10.76
C PHE A 52 -19.94 -4.51 -12.17
N LEU A 53 -19.28 -4.00 -13.21
CA LEU A 53 -19.72 -4.12 -14.60
C LEU A 53 -19.82 -5.58 -15.06
N PHE A 54 -18.86 -6.44 -14.68
CA PHE A 54 -18.94 -7.88 -14.97
C PHE A 54 -20.11 -8.57 -14.26
N ASN A 55 -20.54 -8.07 -13.10
CA ASN A 55 -21.71 -8.57 -12.39
C ASN A 55 -23.02 -7.92 -12.87
N ALA A 56 -22.97 -6.77 -13.55
CA ALA A 56 -24.13 -6.05 -14.09
C ALA A 56 -24.93 -6.88 -15.10
N GLY A 57 -24.28 -7.80 -15.82
CA GLY A 57 -24.95 -8.75 -16.72
C GLY A 57 -25.97 -9.67 -16.04
N HIS A 58 -25.94 -9.81 -14.71
CA HIS A 58 -26.98 -10.51 -13.95
C HIS A 58 -28.21 -9.66 -13.62
N PHE A 59 -28.11 -8.34 -13.76
CA PHE A 59 -29.19 -7.40 -13.45
C PHE A 59 -30.05 -7.04 -14.67
N PHE A 60 -29.48 -7.08 -15.87
CA PHE A 60 -30.13 -6.58 -17.08
C PHE A 60 -30.08 -7.64 -18.20
N GLY A 61 -31.24 -8.21 -18.54
CA GLY A 61 -31.40 -9.22 -19.58
C GLY A 61 -32.73 -9.96 -19.50
N GLU A 62 -33.10 -10.71 -20.55
CA GLU A 62 -34.35 -11.48 -20.63
C GLU A 62 -34.43 -12.60 -19.58
N ASN A 63 -33.27 -13.03 -19.03
CA ASN A 63 -33.13 -13.98 -17.91
C ASN A 63 -32.48 -13.33 -16.67
N ALA A 64 -32.71 -12.04 -16.43
CA ALA A 64 -32.10 -11.34 -15.29
C ALA A 64 -32.53 -11.96 -13.96
N ASP A 65 -31.54 -12.30 -13.14
CA ASP A 65 -31.73 -12.78 -11.76
C ASP A 65 -31.17 -11.73 -10.80
N LEU A 66 -32.05 -10.80 -10.43
CA LEU A 66 -31.74 -9.70 -9.52
C LEU A 66 -31.20 -10.20 -8.18
N LYS A 67 -31.71 -11.31 -7.66
CA LYS A 67 -31.26 -11.85 -6.38
C LYS A 67 -29.80 -12.29 -6.48
N LYS A 68 -29.45 -12.98 -7.57
CA LYS A 68 -28.08 -13.43 -7.84
C LYS A 68 -27.14 -12.26 -8.12
N GLY A 69 -27.59 -11.25 -8.86
CA GLY A 69 -26.84 -10.01 -9.10
C GLY A 69 -26.51 -9.28 -7.80
N ILE A 70 -27.54 -9.00 -6.99
CA ILE A 70 -27.40 -8.31 -5.69
C ILE A 70 -26.46 -9.08 -4.76
N THR A 71 -26.64 -10.39 -4.64
CA THR A 71 -25.81 -11.23 -3.75
C THR A 71 -24.33 -11.13 -4.11
N ARG A 72 -24.00 -11.16 -5.40
CA ARG A 72 -22.60 -11.07 -5.86
C ARG A 72 -21.99 -9.69 -5.62
N VAL A 73 -22.73 -8.62 -5.93
CA VAL A 73 -22.28 -7.26 -5.65
C VAL A 73 -22.08 -7.05 -4.17
N LEU A 74 -23.00 -7.51 -3.31
CA LEU A 74 -22.86 -7.40 -1.86
C LEU A 74 -21.62 -8.13 -1.33
N VAL A 75 -21.38 -9.37 -1.77
CA VAL A 75 -20.18 -10.12 -1.37
C VAL A 75 -18.91 -9.38 -1.81
N PHE A 76 -18.90 -8.85 -3.03
CA PHE A 76 -17.76 -8.11 -3.55
C PHE A 76 -17.51 -6.79 -2.78
N VAL A 77 -18.56 -6.03 -2.48
CA VAL A 77 -18.48 -4.81 -1.65
C VAL A 77 -17.96 -5.13 -0.25
N LEU A 78 -18.42 -6.23 0.35
CA LEU A 78 -17.94 -6.69 1.66
C LEU A 78 -16.44 -7.00 1.66
N ILE A 79 -15.97 -7.76 0.66
CA ILE A 79 -14.56 -8.12 0.53
C ILE A 79 -13.71 -6.87 0.26
N ALA A 80 -14.12 -6.04 -0.70
CA ALA A 80 -13.40 -4.81 -1.04
C ALA A 80 -13.32 -3.85 0.16
N GLY A 81 -14.44 -3.68 0.89
CA GLY A 81 -14.48 -2.86 2.10
C GLY A 81 -13.58 -3.39 3.21
N ALA A 82 -13.55 -4.71 3.43
CA ALA A 82 -12.64 -5.32 4.40
C ALA A 82 -11.17 -5.13 4.03
N VAL A 83 -10.82 -5.30 2.75
CA VAL A 83 -9.45 -5.09 2.24
C VAL A 83 -9.03 -3.63 2.43
N VAL A 84 -9.88 -2.67 2.07
CA VAL A 84 -9.63 -1.23 2.30
C VAL A 84 -9.46 -0.95 3.79
N GLY A 85 -10.37 -1.46 4.64
CA GLY A 85 -10.33 -1.22 6.08
C GLY A 85 -9.06 -1.73 6.75
N ILE A 86 -8.62 -2.95 6.41
CA ILE A 86 -7.36 -3.50 6.90
C ILE A 86 -6.19 -2.65 6.41
N PHE A 87 -6.17 -2.28 5.14
CA PHE A 87 -5.10 -1.48 4.56
C PHE A 87 -4.99 -0.10 5.23
N THR A 88 -6.11 0.61 5.42
CA THR A 88 -6.15 1.89 6.12
C THR A 88 -5.72 1.76 7.58
N TYR A 89 -6.15 0.71 8.28
CA TYR A 89 -5.73 0.42 9.65
C TYR A 89 -4.21 0.23 9.76
N LEU A 90 -3.62 -0.56 8.86
CA LEU A 90 -2.18 -0.79 8.83
C LEU A 90 -1.40 0.50 8.56
N ILE A 91 -1.88 1.37 7.66
CA ILE A 91 -1.25 2.68 7.45
C ILE A 91 -1.33 3.55 8.70
N GLY A 92 -2.49 3.58 9.38
CA GLY A 92 -2.70 4.40 10.56
C GLY A 92 -1.89 3.98 11.80
N ILE A 93 -1.32 2.78 11.82
CA ILE A 93 -0.35 2.35 12.85
C ILE A 93 1.07 2.86 12.56
N VAL A 94 1.40 3.08 11.28
CA VAL A 94 2.75 3.45 10.82
C VAL A 94 2.96 4.97 10.85
N VAL A 95 1.89 5.77 11.01
CA VAL A 95 1.90 7.23 11.17
C VAL A 95 1.85 7.60 12.64
#